data_AF-A0A4R5KH39-F1
#
_entry.id   AF-A0A4R5KH39-F1
#
_cell.length_a   1.000
_cell.length_b   1.000
_cell.length_c   1.000
_cell.angle_alpha   90.00
_cell.angle_beta   90.00
_cell.angle_gamma   90.00
#
_symmetry.space_group_name_H-M   'P 1'
#
loop_
_entity.id
_entity.type
_entity.pdbx_description
1 polymer ?
#
loop_
_entity_poly.entity_id
_entity_poly.type
_entity_poly.pdbx_seq_one_letter_code
_entity_poly.pdbx_strand_id
1 'polypeptide(L)'
;MAANSHHLNEKGKFKCRVLADRWKDLDFEKGVLHVRQTLSHDGKQIYQDTKTKSSTRTISLAEEVLQQLNAHQVKIEEEKLAAGDDYADFDLVICTKLGKPINPRNLLREFYLLMEEASVKKIRFHDLRHTAASLLLSSNTNPKIVKEILGHSDVRVTLDVYSHVLPSVHKETAKQYGDMLFA
;
A
#
# COMPACT_ATOMS: atom_id res chain seq x y z
N MET A 1 -2.74 15.79 30.00
CA MET A 1 -1.77 16.55 29.18
C MET A 1 -1.72 15.91 27.80
N ALA A 2 -2.71 16.23 26.97
CA ALA A 2 -2.98 15.56 25.70
C ALA A 2 -3.20 16.63 24.63
N ALA A 3 -2.17 16.88 23.81
CA ALA A 3 -2.26 17.63 22.56
C ALA A 3 -0.90 17.55 21.86
N ASN A 4 -0.81 16.79 20.76
CA ASN A 4 0.01 17.04 19.56
C ASN A 4 0.30 15.73 18.82
N SER A 5 -0.71 15.18 18.15
CA SER A 5 -0.55 14.05 17.23
C SER A 5 -1.45 14.17 16.01
N HIS A 6 -1.63 15.37 15.46
CA HIS A 6 -2.44 15.55 14.26
C HIS A 6 -1.80 16.56 13.31
N HIS A 7 -0.81 16.13 12.54
CA HIS A 7 -0.56 16.58 11.16
C HIS A 7 0.48 15.67 10.48
N LEU A 8 0.15 14.38 10.36
CA LEU A 8 0.87 13.50 9.45
C LEU A 8 0.34 13.75 8.03
N ASN A 9 1.19 14.31 7.16
CA ASN A 9 0.95 14.37 5.72
C ASN A 9 0.60 12.96 5.21
N GLU A 10 -0.40 12.82 4.34
CA GLU A 10 -0.83 11.51 3.80
C GLU A 10 0.32 10.67 3.25
N LYS A 11 1.32 11.35 2.67
CA LYS A 11 2.55 10.78 2.11
C LYS A 11 3.37 9.99 3.15
N GLY A 12 3.37 10.42 4.41
CA GLY A 12 4.06 9.73 5.50
C GLY A 12 3.27 8.54 6.07
N LYS A 13 1.94 8.52 5.90
CA LYS A 13 1.05 7.50 6.47
C LYS A 13 1.09 6.17 5.72
N PHE A 14 1.35 6.18 4.41
CA PHE A 14 1.33 4.96 3.59
C PHE A 14 2.33 3.90 4.08
N LYS A 15 3.62 4.25 4.19
CA LYS A 15 4.66 3.31 4.67
C LYS A 15 4.36 2.80 6.10
N CYS A 16 3.85 3.68 6.95
CA CYS A 16 3.54 3.37 8.33
C CYS A 16 2.34 2.41 8.46
N ARG A 17 1.39 2.46 7.53
CA ARG A 17 0.29 1.51 7.44
C ARG A 17 0.77 0.14 6.99
N VAL A 18 1.56 0.10 5.91
CA VAL A 18 2.15 -1.14 5.38
C VAL A 18 2.96 -1.88 6.45
N LEU A 19 3.77 -1.15 7.22
CA LEU A 19 4.56 -1.71 8.33
C LEU A 19 3.72 -2.14 9.55
N ALA A 20 2.44 -1.81 9.58
CA ALA A 20 1.52 -2.20 10.64
C ALA A 20 0.51 -3.24 10.18
N ASP A 21 0.55 -3.72 8.94
CA ASP A 21 -0.41 -4.75 8.49
C ASP A 21 -0.20 -6.07 9.24
N ARG A 22 -1.30 -6.77 9.53
CA ARG A 22 -1.31 -8.02 10.32
C ARG A 22 -1.84 -9.19 9.54
N TRP A 23 -1.40 -10.39 9.90
CA TRP A 23 -1.89 -11.62 9.29
C TRP A 23 -3.38 -11.83 9.52
N LYS A 24 -3.90 -11.57 10.74
CA LYS A 24 -5.34 -11.69 11.01
C LYS A 24 -6.24 -10.69 10.27
N ASP A 25 -5.64 -9.64 9.69
CA ASP A 25 -6.38 -8.65 8.91
C ASP A 25 -6.37 -8.98 7.40
N LEU A 26 -5.72 -10.10 7.02
CA LEU A 26 -5.65 -10.64 5.67
C LEU A 26 -6.63 -11.83 5.53
N ASP A 27 -7.57 -11.72 4.58
CA ASP A 27 -8.48 -12.79 4.19
C ASP A 27 -7.98 -13.41 2.88
N PHE A 28 -7.29 -14.54 2.97
CA PHE A 28 -6.72 -15.24 1.81
C PHE A 28 -7.79 -15.84 0.90
N GLU A 29 -8.93 -16.27 1.46
CA GLU A 29 -10.02 -16.85 0.66
C GLU A 29 -10.70 -15.79 -0.20
N LYS A 30 -10.93 -14.60 0.37
CA LYS A 30 -11.52 -13.48 -0.38
C LYS A 30 -10.48 -12.65 -1.12
N GLY A 31 -9.19 -12.87 -0.89
CA GLY A 31 -8.09 -12.10 -1.46
C GLY A 31 -8.12 -10.63 -1.03
N VAL A 32 -8.32 -10.36 0.26
CA VAL A 32 -8.62 -9.03 0.78
C VAL A 32 -7.77 -8.68 2.00
N LEU A 33 -7.17 -7.49 2.00
CA LEU A 33 -6.50 -6.91 3.17
C LEU A 33 -7.35 -5.80 3.81
N HIS A 34 -7.58 -5.90 5.11
CA HIS A 34 -8.22 -4.87 5.92
C HIS A 34 -7.18 -3.99 6.63
N VAL A 35 -6.98 -2.77 6.14
CA VAL A 35 -6.06 -1.83 6.80
C VAL A 35 -6.74 -1.23 8.03
N ARG A 36 -6.27 -1.62 9.23
CA ARG A 36 -6.90 -1.25 10.52
C ARG A 36 -5.98 -0.50 11.50
N GLN A 37 -4.67 -0.47 11.24
CA GLN A 37 -3.71 0.16 12.13
C GLN A 37 -2.59 0.86 11.38
N THR A 38 -1.85 1.69 12.12
CA THR A 38 -0.74 2.51 11.61
C THR A 38 0.39 2.48 12.63
N LEU A 39 1.62 2.30 12.14
CA LEU A 39 2.83 2.44 12.95
C LEU A 39 3.20 3.92 13.11
N SER A 40 3.66 4.31 14.29
CA SER A 40 4.22 5.64 14.53
C SER A 40 5.45 5.90 13.63
N HIS A 41 5.75 7.17 13.37
CA HIS A 41 6.87 7.52 12.48
C HIS A 41 8.24 7.05 13.01
N ASP A 42 8.38 6.99 14.34
CA ASP A 42 9.58 6.50 15.02
C ASP A 42 9.62 4.96 15.14
N GLY A 43 8.57 4.25 14.69
CA GLY A 43 8.48 2.79 14.68
C GLY A 43 8.21 2.15 16.04
N LYS A 44 7.87 2.94 17.07
CA LYS A 44 7.77 2.46 18.46
C LYS A 44 6.36 2.12 18.92
N GLN A 45 5.33 2.68 18.29
CA GLN A 45 3.95 2.54 18.73
C GLN A 45 3.05 2.17 17.57
N ILE A 46 2.15 1.21 17.77
CA ILE A 46 1.12 0.86 16.81
C ILE A 46 -0.20 1.47 17.30
N TYR A 47 -0.81 2.29 16.46
CA TYR A 47 -2.12 2.87 16.73
C TYR A 47 -3.18 2.13 15.92
N GLN A 48 -4.25 1.70 16.58
CA GLN A 48 -5.45 1.32 15.86
C GLN A 48 -6.14 2.59 15.37
N ASP A 49 -6.46 2.64 14.08
CA ASP A 49 -7.12 3.79 13.46
C ASP A 49 -8.57 3.86 13.98
N THR A 50 -8.76 4.39 15.20
CA THR A 50 -10.03 4.42 15.96
C THR A 50 -10.90 5.64 15.68
N LYS A 51 -10.57 6.47 14.69
CA LYS A 51 -11.37 7.66 14.37
C LYS A 51 -11.55 7.85 12.87
N THR A 52 -12.79 7.64 12.44
CA THR A 52 -13.44 7.90 11.13
C THR A 52 -13.62 6.69 10.20
N LYS A 53 -14.82 6.54 9.61
CA LYS A 53 -15.15 5.56 8.55
C LYS A 53 -14.24 5.66 7.30
N SER A 54 -13.43 6.71 7.21
CA SER A 54 -12.47 6.98 6.13
C SER A 54 -11.11 6.28 6.35
N SER A 55 -10.77 5.90 7.60
CA SER A 55 -9.45 5.32 7.91
C SER A 55 -9.37 3.82 7.70
N THR A 56 -10.50 3.10 7.84
CA THR A 56 -10.59 1.67 7.56
C THR A 56 -10.85 1.47 6.07
N ARG A 57 -9.96 0.73 5.41
CA ARG A 57 -10.09 0.42 3.98
C ARG A 57 -9.82 -1.04 3.72
N THR A 58 -10.52 -1.53 2.72
CA THR A 58 -10.42 -2.90 2.22
C THR A 58 -9.71 -2.84 0.87
N ILE A 59 -8.64 -3.61 0.71
CA ILE A 59 -7.86 -3.67 -0.53
C ILE A 59 -7.99 -5.08 -1.09
N SER A 60 -8.47 -5.20 -2.32
CA SER A 60 -8.38 -6.47 -3.05
C SER A 60 -6.94 -6.69 -3.50
N LEU A 61 -6.43 -7.89 -3.26
CA LEU A 61 -5.09 -8.31 -3.61
C LEU A 61 -5.13 -9.20 -4.84
N ALA A 62 -4.14 -9.06 -5.72
CA ALA A 62 -3.95 -9.98 -6.83
C ALA A 62 -3.49 -11.35 -6.31
N GLU A 63 -3.78 -12.41 -7.05
CA GLU A 63 -3.43 -13.78 -6.66
C GLU A 63 -1.92 -13.95 -6.45
N GLU A 64 -1.11 -13.30 -7.30
CA GLU A 64 0.35 -13.31 -7.21
C GLU A 64 0.81 -12.69 -5.88
N VAL A 65 0.14 -11.65 -5.38
CA VAL A 65 0.44 -11.04 -4.09
C VAL A 65 0.11 -12.01 -2.95
N LEU A 66 -1.02 -12.72 -3.04
CA LEU A 66 -1.40 -13.73 -2.04
C LEU A 66 -0.39 -14.88 -2.00
N GLN A 67 0.10 -15.33 -3.16
CA GLN A 67 1.14 -16.36 -3.26
C GLN A 67 2.45 -15.90 -2.59
N GLN A 68 2.89 -14.66 -2.84
CA GLN A 68 4.07 -14.09 -2.17
C GLN A 68 3.87 -13.93 -0.67
N LEU A 69 2.67 -13.55 -0.23
CA LEU A 69 2.33 -13.45 1.19
C LEU A 69 2.34 -14.82 1.89
N ASN A 70 1.83 -15.87 1.23
CA ASN A 70 1.92 -17.24 1.77
C ASN A 70 3.37 -17.70 1.91
N ALA A 71 4.20 -17.51 0.89
CA ALA A 71 5.63 -17.85 0.96
C ALA A 71 6.34 -17.07 2.07
N HIS A 72 5.98 -15.80 2.26
CA HIS A 72 6.50 -14.97 3.32
C HIS A 72 6.04 -15.41 4.71
N GLN A 73 4.80 -15.88 4.86
CA GLN A 73 4.28 -16.42 6.13
C GLN A 73 5.08 -17.64 6.58
N VAL A 74 5.39 -18.58 5.67
CA VAL A 74 6.22 -19.75 5.97
C VAL A 74 7.58 -19.32 6.52
N LYS A 75 8.21 -18.32 5.91
CA LYS A 75 9.49 -17.79 6.39
C LYS A 75 9.38 -17.16 7.78
N ILE A 76 8.30 -16.45 8.09
CA ILE A 76 8.08 -15.90 9.43
C ILE A 76 7.91 -17.03 10.46
N GLU A 77 7.20 -18.10 10.12
CA GLU A 77 7.04 -19.25 11.01
C GLU A 77 8.38 -19.93 11.30
N GLU A 78 9.26 -20.05 10.31
CA GLU A 78 10.64 -20.53 10.49
C GLU A 78 11.47 -19.58 11.39
N GLU A 79 11.40 -18.26 11.15
CA GLU A 79 12.09 -17.26 11.98
C GLU A 79 11.56 -17.26 13.42
N LYS A 80 10.25 -17.45 13.61
CA LYS A 80 9.60 -17.57 14.92
C LYS A 80 10.05 -18.81 15.66
N LEU A 81 10.14 -19.95 14.98
CA LEU A 81 10.65 -21.19 15.56
C LEU A 81 12.12 -21.06 15.96
N ALA A 82 12.94 -20.43 15.09
CA ALA A 82 14.35 -20.21 15.36
C ALA A 82 14.61 -19.23 16.52
N ALA A 83 13.76 -18.22 16.68
CA ALA A 83 13.87 -17.24 17.77
C ALA A 83 13.33 -17.76 19.11
N GLY A 84 12.43 -18.75 19.11
CA GLY A 84 11.87 -19.34 20.33
C GLY A 84 11.23 -18.30 21.24
N ASP A 85 11.59 -18.31 22.52
CA ASP A 85 11.04 -17.41 23.54
C ASP A 85 11.40 -15.93 23.32
N ASP A 86 12.44 -15.64 22.53
CA ASP A 86 12.83 -14.26 22.21
C ASP A 86 11.96 -13.63 21.12
N TYR A 87 11.08 -14.41 20.48
CA TYR A 87 10.16 -13.91 19.46
C TYR A 87 9.02 -13.11 20.08
N ALA A 88 8.96 -11.82 19.75
CA ALA A 88 7.88 -10.95 20.17
C ALA A 88 6.76 -10.94 19.12
N ASP A 89 5.68 -11.68 19.36
CA ASP A 89 4.59 -11.83 18.40
C ASP A 89 3.62 -10.64 18.41
N PHE A 90 3.79 -9.75 17.43
CA PHE A 90 2.87 -8.65 17.15
C PHE A 90 1.87 -8.96 16.03
N ASP A 91 1.83 -10.20 15.52
CA ASP A 91 0.98 -10.63 14.41
C ASP A 91 1.22 -9.80 13.13
N LEU A 92 2.44 -9.29 12.93
CA LEU A 92 2.79 -8.39 11.82
C LEU A 92 3.19 -9.17 10.56
N VAL A 93 2.75 -8.69 9.40
CA VAL A 93 3.19 -9.18 8.09
C VAL A 93 4.64 -8.77 7.81
N ILE A 94 5.03 -7.56 8.23
CA ILE A 94 6.39 -7.04 8.03
C ILE A 94 7.03 -6.77 9.40
N CYS A 95 7.90 -7.68 9.83
CA CYS A 95 8.58 -7.62 11.11
C CYS A 95 10.08 -7.93 10.99
N THR A 96 10.81 -7.70 12.07
CA THR A 96 12.18 -8.23 12.21
C THR A 96 12.13 -9.74 12.44
N LYS A 97 13.29 -10.41 12.37
CA LYS A 97 13.43 -11.84 12.71
C LYS A 97 12.99 -12.20 14.14
N LEU A 98 12.85 -11.21 15.02
CA LEU A 98 12.36 -11.37 16.39
C LEU A 98 10.89 -10.93 16.54
N GLY A 99 10.15 -10.78 15.44
CA GLY A 99 8.73 -10.40 15.44
C GLY A 99 8.43 -8.92 15.73
N LYS A 100 9.46 -8.10 15.98
CA LYS A 100 9.30 -6.68 16.35
C LYS A 100 8.98 -5.79 15.13
N PRO A 101 8.28 -4.65 15.32
CA PRO A 101 8.04 -3.69 14.25
C PRO A 101 9.34 -3.17 13.62
N ILE A 102 9.37 -3.05 12.29
CA ILE A 102 10.49 -2.43 11.58
C ILE A 102 10.38 -0.91 11.68
N ASN A 103 11.48 -0.24 12.03
CA ASN A 103 11.53 1.21 11.99
C ASN A 103 11.33 1.71 10.54
N PRO A 104 10.40 2.66 10.29
CA PRO A 104 10.17 3.19 8.94
C PRO A 104 11.42 3.75 8.25
N ARG A 105 12.44 4.19 9.00
CA ARG A 105 13.74 4.63 8.46
C ARG A 105 14.55 3.45 7.93
N ASN A 106 14.51 2.30 8.59
CA ASN A 106 15.21 1.09 8.15
C ASN A 106 14.60 0.59 6.83
N LEU A 107 13.27 0.53 6.75
CA LEU A 107 12.57 0.21 5.50
C LEU A 107 13.03 1.13 4.36
N LEU A 108 13.08 2.45 4.59
CA LEU A 108 13.52 3.40 3.57
C LEU A 108 14.98 3.19 3.16
N ARG A 109 15.86 2.88 4.12
CA ARG A 109 17.26 2.60 3.84
C ARG A 109 17.40 1.39 2.92
N GLU A 110 16.78 0.27 3.28
CA GLU A 110 16.79 -0.96 2.45
C GLU A 110 16.17 -0.71 1.08
N PHE A 111 15.06 0.04 1.01
CA PHE A 111 14.44 0.42 -0.26
C PHE A 111 15.39 1.19 -1.18
N TYR A 112 16.15 2.16 -0.66
CA TYR A 112 17.10 2.92 -1.46
C TYR A 112 18.31 2.09 -1.91
N LEU A 113 18.78 1.16 -1.06
CA LEU A 113 19.85 0.23 -1.41
C LEU A 113 19.43 -0.70 -2.56
N LEU A 114 18.23 -1.28 -2.48
CA LEU A 114 17.70 -2.14 -3.54
C LEU A 114 17.54 -1.40 -4.88
N MET A 115 17.16 -0.12 -4.85
CA MET A 115 17.08 0.68 -6.08
C MET A 115 18.45 0.98 -6.69
N GLU A 116 19.47 1.19 -5.84
CA GLU A 116 20.85 1.39 -6.28
C GLU A 116 21.40 0.11 -6.91
N GLU A 117 21.20 -1.04 -6.26
CA GLU A 117 21.59 -2.35 -6.79
C GLU A 117 20.89 -2.67 -8.12
N ALA A 118 19.59 -2.37 -8.21
CA ALA A 118 18.82 -2.53 -9.45
C ALA A 118 19.17 -1.48 -10.53
N SER A 119 20.03 -0.50 -10.23
CA SER A 119 20.41 0.59 -11.15
C SER A 119 19.22 1.36 -11.72
N VAL A 120 18.17 1.55 -10.92
CA VAL A 120 16.95 2.27 -11.33
C VAL A 120 16.93 3.71 -10.80
N LYS A 121 16.10 4.55 -11.43
CA LYS A 121 15.90 5.93 -10.97
C LYS A 121 15.42 5.95 -9.52
N LYS A 122 16.09 6.75 -8.70
CA LYS A 122 15.68 6.98 -7.31
C LYS A 122 14.30 7.63 -7.25
N ILE A 123 13.33 6.93 -6.66
CA ILE A 123 11.99 7.43 -6.34
C ILE A 123 11.75 7.40 -4.83
N ARG A 124 10.75 8.13 -4.33
CA ARG A 124 10.36 8.06 -2.92
C ARG A 124 9.45 6.86 -2.71
N PHE A 125 9.40 6.33 -1.50
CA PHE A 125 8.58 5.14 -1.21
C PHE A 125 7.09 5.32 -1.54
N HIS A 126 6.51 6.49 -1.29
CA HIS A 126 5.12 6.75 -1.65
C HIS A 126 4.90 6.94 -3.17
N ASP A 127 5.96 7.10 -3.96
CA ASP A 127 5.85 7.12 -5.41
C ASP A 127 5.49 5.74 -5.98
N LEU A 128 5.71 4.64 -5.26
CA LEU A 128 5.18 3.30 -5.62
C LEU A 128 3.65 3.32 -5.78
N ARG A 129 2.98 4.05 -4.89
CA ARG A 129 1.53 4.22 -4.94
C ARG A 129 1.08 5.10 -6.11
N HIS A 130 1.89 6.09 -6.48
CA HIS A 130 1.66 6.88 -7.70
C HIS A 130 1.85 6.01 -8.96
N THR A 131 2.87 5.15 -9.00
CA THR A 131 3.07 4.19 -10.08
C THR A 131 1.87 3.25 -10.23
N ALA A 132 1.36 2.71 -9.12
CA ALA A 132 0.15 1.88 -9.14
C ALA A 132 -1.07 2.64 -9.69
N ALA A 133 -1.25 3.91 -9.31
CA ALA A 133 -2.30 4.76 -9.86
C ALA A 133 -2.16 4.92 -11.39
N SER A 134 -0.97 5.28 -11.86
CA SER A 134 -0.68 5.48 -13.28
C SER A 134 -0.93 4.20 -14.09
N LEU A 135 -0.50 3.04 -13.60
CA LEU A 135 -0.73 1.76 -14.27
C LEU A 135 -2.23 1.46 -14.41
N LEU A 136 -2.99 1.53 -13.32
CA LEU A 136 -4.43 1.27 -13.35
C LEU A 136 -5.18 2.23 -14.28
N LEU A 137 -4.84 3.52 -14.25
CA LEU A 137 -5.45 4.52 -15.13
C LEU A 137 -5.06 4.31 -16.60
N SER A 138 -3.81 3.91 -16.88
CA SER A 138 -3.37 3.58 -18.25
C SER A 138 -4.08 2.36 -18.83
N SER A 139 -4.54 1.44 -17.96
CA SER A 139 -5.40 0.30 -18.33
C SER A 139 -6.88 0.67 -18.42
N ASN A 140 -7.21 1.97 -18.52
CA ASN A 140 -8.57 2.50 -18.61
C ASN A 140 -9.49 2.13 -17.42
N THR A 141 -8.90 1.88 -16.24
CA THR A 141 -9.68 1.62 -15.03
C THR A 141 -10.39 2.89 -14.58
N ASN A 142 -11.65 2.76 -14.17
CA ASN A 142 -12.44 3.89 -13.69
C ASN A 142 -11.70 4.62 -12.54
N PRO A 143 -11.47 5.95 -12.64
CA PRO A 143 -10.75 6.72 -11.62
C PRO A 143 -11.36 6.63 -10.21
N LYS A 144 -12.67 6.40 -10.11
CA LYS A 144 -13.36 6.16 -8.82
C LYS A 144 -12.89 4.85 -8.18
N ILE A 145 -12.78 3.78 -8.98
CA ILE A 145 -12.27 2.48 -8.52
C ILE A 145 -10.80 2.62 -8.12
N VAL A 146 -9.98 3.32 -8.92
CA VAL A 146 -8.57 3.58 -8.58
C VAL A 146 -8.45 4.35 -7.26
N LYS A 147 -9.31 5.35 -7.04
CA LYS A 147 -9.36 6.09 -5.77
C LYS A 147 -9.70 5.17 -4.60
N GLU A 148 -10.66 4.26 -4.75
CA GLU A 148 -11.07 3.32 -3.70
C GLU A 148 -9.95 2.32 -3.38
N ILE A 149 -9.35 1.70 -4.41
CA ILE A 149 -8.22 0.77 -4.27
C ILE A 149 -7.06 1.43 -3.55
N LEU A 150 -6.67 2.64 -3.97
CA LEU A 150 -5.56 3.32 -3.33
C LEU A 150 -6.00 3.85 -1.95
N GLY A 151 -7.18 4.43 -1.82
CA GLY A 151 -7.64 5.10 -0.61
C GLY A 151 -7.02 6.48 -0.46
N HIS A 152 -6.92 7.25 -1.56
CA HIS A 152 -6.56 8.68 -1.50
C HIS A 152 -7.73 9.47 -0.90
N SER A 153 -7.49 10.32 0.10
CA SER A 153 -8.54 11.27 0.50
C SER A 153 -8.72 12.34 -0.57
N ASP A 154 -7.63 12.71 -1.27
CA ASP A 154 -7.65 13.71 -2.33
C ASP A 154 -7.66 13.09 -3.74
N VAL A 155 -8.77 13.32 -4.47
CA VAL A 155 -8.98 12.89 -5.86
C VAL A 155 -8.03 13.61 -6.82
N ARG A 156 -7.49 14.77 -6.44
CA ARG A 156 -6.61 15.59 -7.29
C ARG A 156 -5.37 14.84 -7.72
N VAL A 157 -4.79 14.00 -6.85
CA VAL A 157 -3.64 13.16 -7.22
C VAL A 157 -3.99 12.17 -8.34
N THR A 158 -5.18 11.56 -8.27
CA THR A 158 -5.66 10.62 -9.28
C THR A 158 -6.02 11.35 -10.58
N LEU A 159 -6.62 12.55 -10.49
CA LEU A 159 -7.02 13.36 -11.64
C LEU A 159 -5.85 14.06 -12.32
N ASP A 160 -4.82 14.51 -11.59
CA ASP A 160 -3.60 15.10 -12.18
C ASP A 160 -2.88 14.06 -13.04
N VAL A 161 -2.76 12.81 -12.55
CA VAL A 161 -2.21 11.71 -13.35
C VAL A 161 -3.13 11.40 -14.53
N TYR A 162 -4.45 11.32 -14.30
CA TYR A 162 -5.43 11.08 -15.36
C TYR A 162 -5.35 12.12 -16.48
N SER A 163 -5.13 13.40 -16.14
CA SER A 163 -5.06 14.50 -17.11
C SER A 163 -3.95 14.35 -18.14
N HIS A 164 -2.84 13.69 -17.78
CA HIS A 164 -1.74 13.40 -18.71
C HIS A 164 -2.02 12.22 -19.65
N VAL A 165 -2.93 11.31 -19.28
CA VAL A 165 -3.29 10.11 -20.08
C VAL A 165 -4.51 10.38 -20.97
N LEU A 166 -5.33 11.39 -20.64
CA LEU A 166 -6.52 11.79 -21.41
C LEU A 166 -6.33 12.02 -22.91
N PRO A 167 -5.24 12.64 -23.42
CA PRO A 167 -5.13 12.96 -24.84
C PRO A 167 -5.20 11.74 -25.77
N SER A 168 -4.67 10.59 -25.34
CA SER A 168 -4.77 9.34 -26.11
C SER A 168 -6.16 8.71 -25.99
N VAL A 169 -6.78 8.77 -24.80
CA VAL A 169 -8.11 8.20 -24.53
C VAL A 169 -9.21 8.92 -25.30
N HIS A 170 -9.16 10.25 -25.45
CA HIS A 170 -10.19 11.00 -26.17
C HIS A 170 -10.37 10.56 -27.63
N LYS A 171 -9.26 10.28 -28.33
CA LYS A 171 -9.29 9.88 -29.74
C LYS A 171 -9.87 8.48 -29.92
N GLU A 172 -9.56 7.58 -29.00
CA GLU A 172 -10.05 6.20 -29.01
C GLU A 172 -11.53 6.12 -28.60
N THR A 173 -11.94 6.89 -27.58
CA THR A 173 -13.34 7.00 -27.17
C THR A 173 -14.21 7.64 -28.26
N ALA A 174 -13.73 8.69 -28.94
CA ALA A 174 -14.46 9.30 -30.05
C ALA A 174 -14.67 8.31 -31.21
N LYS A 175 -13.67 7.47 -31.50
CA LYS A 175 -13.77 6.42 -32.50
C LYS A 175 -14.79 5.35 -32.10
N GLN A 176 -14.71 4.81 -30.88
CA GLN A 176 -15.69 3.84 -30.37
C GLN A 176 -17.11 4.40 -30.37
N TYR A 177 -17.30 5.67 -29.98
CA TYR A 177 -18.61 6.32 -29.99
C TYR A 177 -19.15 6.48 -31.41
N GLY A 178 -18.27 6.81 -32.37
CA GLY A 178 -18.60 6.82 -33.79
C GLY A 178 -19.05 5.45 -34.29
N ASP A 179 -18.31 4.41 -33.95
CA ASP A 179 -18.63 3.02 -34.31
C ASP A 179 -19.92 2.52 -33.65
N MET A 180 -20.33 3.05 -32.49
CA MET A 180 -21.58 2.66 -31.82
C MET A 180 -22.83 3.36 -32.37
N LEU A 181 -22.70 4.60 -32.86
CA LEU A 181 -23.82 5.41 -33.32
C LEU A 181 -24.02 5.38 -34.83
N PHE A 182 -22.96 5.12 -35.59
CA PHE A 182 -22.94 5.27 -37.05
C PHE A 182 -22.50 3.98 -37.78
N ALA A 183 -22.45 2.83 -37.09
CA ALA A 183 -22.33 1.51 -37.72
C ALA A 183 -23.70 0.91 -38.06
#